data_AF-A0AAV0LVQ6-F1
#
_entry.id   AF-A0AAV0LVQ6-F1
#
_cell.length_a   1.000
_cell.length_b   1.000
_cell.length_c   1.000
_cell.angle_alpha   90.00
_cell.angle_beta   90.00
_cell.angle_gamma   90.00
#
_symmetry.space_group_name_H-M   'P 1'
#
loop_
_entity.id
_entity.type
_entity.pdbx_description
1 polymer ?
#
loop_
_entity_poly.entity_id
_entity_poly.type
_entity_poly.pdbx_seq_one_letter_code
_entity_poly.pdbx_strand_id
1 'polypeptide(L)'
;VHTGKLVRGLSVLGCYKTLREGQELTEDEVFLACVLGWCIEWFQGCALIIDDIVDRSHMRRGQPCWHTLPGVGMIAVNDALVLRNHIGRMLKLYFRKKPYYVDLVELFNEVEFQSISGQMIDLITTNDKDLAKYSLTLYNRITEYKSAYYSLYLPVACALILAGENIEDHSDVKGILVEITAYFQIQSSTSSIMRYLASSAQVGTDIEDRKCSWLVVKALELANEEQKKLLQENYGKQDPACVAKVKELYDLLDLQSVYSKYEKETYEKLSKWAESHSSKVVKGLWMRYAEGYVEAERRVDVKS
;
A
#
# COMPACT_ATOMS: atom_id res chain seq x y z
N VAL A 1 -5.60 13.66 -6.50
CA VAL A 1 -4.84 12.70 -7.35
C VAL A 1 -3.45 13.21 -7.72
N HIS A 2 -3.31 14.42 -8.31
CA HIS A 2 -2.05 14.92 -8.93
C HIS A 2 -0.86 15.22 -7.98
N THR A 3 -1.06 15.35 -6.67
CA THR A 3 0.01 15.68 -5.71
C THR A 3 0.79 14.48 -5.18
N GLY A 4 0.50 13.27 -5.67
CA GLY A 4 1.19 12.03 -5.27
C GLY A 4 2.47 11.80 -6.07
N LYS A 5 3.25 10.79 -5.68
CA LYS A 5 4.45 10.36 -6.43
C LYS A 5 4.14 9.62 -7.74
N LEU A 6 2.86 9.28 -7.98
CA LEU A 6 2.36 8.54 -9.15
C LEU A 6 3.07 7.20 -9.42
N VAL A 7 3.68 6.60 -8.38
CA VAL A 7 4.52 5.40 -8.52
C VAL A 7 3.74 4.23 -9.11
N ARG A 8 2.46 4.07 -8.74
CA ARG A 8 1.62 2.98 -9.26
C ARG A 8 1.30 3.21 -10.74
N GLY A 9 0.87 4.42 -11.08
CA GLY A 9 0.61 4.79 -12.47
C GLY A 9 1.83 4.66 -13.37
N LEU A 10 2.98 5.16 -12.93
CA LEU A 10 4.25 5.06 -13.65
C LEU A 10 4.76 3.61 -13.73
N SER A 11 4.39 2.75 -12.78
CA SER A 11 4.78 1.34 -12.79
C SER A 11 4.19 0.61 -14.00
N VAL A 12 2.97 0.94 -14.45
CA VAL A 12 2.38 0.35 -15.67
C VAL A 12 3.30 0.58 -16.87
N LEU A 13 3.63 1.84 -17.15
CA LEU A 13 4.48 2.19 -18.30
C LEU A 13 5.87 1.57 -18.16
N GLY A 14 6.46 1.59 -16.97
CA GLY A 14 7.79 1.03 -16.79
C GLY A 14 7.82 -0.50 -16.91
N CYS A 15 6.80 -1.22 -16.41
CA CYS A 15 6.66 -2.66 -16.63
C CYS A 15 6.46 -2.98 -18.11
N TYR A 16 5.63 -2.20 -18.81
CA TYR A 16 5.40 -2.37 -20.23
C TYR A 16 6.68 -2.14 -21.06
N LYS A 17 7.48 -1.13 -20.73
CA LYS A 17 8.80 -0.91 -21.32
C LYS A 17 9.75 -2.09 -21.10
N THR A 18 9.73 -2.70 -19.92
CA THR A 18 10.54 -3.90 -19.63
C THR A 18 10.08 -5.11 -20.45
N LEU A 19 8.77 -5.29 -20.65
CA LEU A 19 8.21 -6.36 -21.49
C LEU A 19 8.60 -6.21 -22.97
N ARG A 20 8.67 -4.96 -23.43
CA ARG A 20 9.00 -4.60 -24.81
C ARG A 20 10.47 -4.25 -25.00
N GLU A 21 11.35 -4.67 -24.10
CA GLU A 21 12.78 -4.39 -24.18
C GLU A 21 13.36 -4.84 -25.53
N GLY A 22 14.05 -3.93 -26.22
CA GLY A 22 14.58 -4.16 -27.57
C GLY A 22 13.60 -3.86 -28.71
N GLN A 23 12.40 -3.36 -28.41
CA GLN A 23 11.40 -2.90 -29.38
C GLN A 23 11.17 -1.39 -29.22
N GLU A 24 10.95 -0.70 -30.34
CA GLU A 24 10.54 0.70 -30.32
C GLU A 24 9.04 0.78 -29.99
N LEU A 25 8.70 1.55 -28.95
CA LEU A 25 7.32 1.75 -28.54
C LEU A 25 6.68 2.86 -29.36
N THR A 26 5.48 2.61 -29.86
CA THR A 26 4.67 3.63 -30.51
C THR A 26 4.10 4.63 -29.49
N GLU A 27 3.77 5.83 -29.96
CA GLU A 27 3.09 6.84 -29.12
C GLU A 27 1.74 6.33 -28.58
N ASP A 28 0.99 5.53 -29.37
CA ASP A 28 -0.29 4.93 -28.94
C ASP A 28 -0.07 3.96 -27.78
N GLU A 29 0.95 3.09 -27.85
CA GLU A 29 1.25 2.15 -26.77
C GLU A 29 1.64 2.85 -25.47
N VAL A 30 2.50 3.87 -25.57
CA VAL A 30 2.88 4.70 -24.41
C VAL A 30 1.66 5.40 -23.83
N PHE A 31 0.81 5.97 -24.69
CA PHE A 31 -0.40 6.65 -24.26
C PHE A 31 -1.38 5.70 -23.56
N LEU A 32 -1.64 4.51 -24.11
CA LEU A 32 -2.53 3.52 -23.51
C LEU A 32 -2.00 3.00 -22.16
N ALA A 33 -0.68 2.76 -22.04
CA ALA A 33 -0.08 2.42 -20.75
C ALA A 33 -0.26 3.53 -19.71
N CYS A 34 -0.12 4.80 -20.11
CA CYS A 34 -0.41 5.93 -19.24
C CYS A 34 -1.89 6.02 -18.85
N VAL A 35 -2.83 5.74 -19.76
CA VAL A 35 -4.26 5.72 -19.44
C VAL A 35 -4.56 4.68 -18.35
N LEU A 36 -4.04 3.46 -18.47
CA LEU A 36 -4.20 2.45 -17.42
C LEU A 36 -3.55 2.89 -16.11
N GLY A 37 -2.35 3.51 -16.18
CA GLY A 37 -1.71 4.09 -15.01
C GLY A 37 -2.60 5.12 -14.29
N TRP A 38 -3.25 6.01 -15.04
CA TRP A 38 -4.20 6.97 -14.48
C TRP A 38 -5.46 6.33 -13.91
N CYS A 39 -5.99 5.25 -14.51
CA CYS A 39 -7.08 4.46 -13.92
C CYS A 39 -6.71 3.96 -12.51
N ILE A 40 -5.49 3.48 -12.32
CA ILE A 40 -5.00 3.03 -11.00
C ILE A 40 -4.89 4.21 -10.02
N GLU A 41 -4.39 5.36 -10.47
CA GLU A 41 -4.28 6.57 -9.63
C GLU A 41 -5.65 7.16 -9.28
N TRP A 42 -6.66 7.03 -10.16
CA TRP A 42 -8.06 7.37 -9.85
C TRP A 42 -8.66 6.43 -8.81
N PHE A 43 -8.41 5.11 -8.95
CA PHE A 43 -8.84 4.15 -7.94
C PHE A 43 -8.23 4.45 -6.58
N GLN A 44 -6.90 4.67 -6.54
CA GLN A 44 -6.22 5.06 -5.31
C GLN A 44 -6.79 6.37 -4.75
N GLY A 45 -7.08 7.36 -5.60
CA GLY A 45 -7.71 8.61 -5.20
C GLY A 45 -9.08 8.40 -4.52
N CYS A 46 -9.92 7.55 -5.10
CA CYS A 46 -11.19 7.14 -4.50
C CYS A 46 -10.97 6.49 -3.13
N ALA A 47 -10.11 5.47 -3.07
CA ALA A 47 -9.83 4.73 -1.84
C ALA A 47 -9.32 5.64 -0.72
N LEU A 48 -8.40 6.56 -1.02
CA LEU A 48 -7.85 7.50 -0.04
C LEU A 48 -8.87 8.51 0.47
N ILE A 49 -9.80 8.99 -0.36
CA ILE A 49 -10.85 9.91 0.12
C ILE A 49 -11.75 9.19 1.13
N ILE A 50 -12.15 7.95 0.84
CA ILE A 50 -12.97 7.15 1.74
C ILE A 50 -12.21 6.80 3.02
N ASP A 51 -10.95 6.36 2.90
CA ASP A 51 -10.08 6.05 4.03
C ASP A 51 -9.88 7.27 4.94
N ASP A 52 -9.60 8.45 4.38
CA ASP A 52 -9.47 9.70 5.14
C ASP A 52 -10.76 10.05 5.91
N ILE A 53 -11.95 9.82 5.34
CA ILE A 53 -13.24 10.06 6.01
C ILE A 53 -13.42 9.08 7.17
N VAL A 54 -13.17 7.79 6.93
CA VAL A 54 -13.40 6.74 7.92
C VAL A 54 -12.43 6.87 9.09
N ASP A 55 -11.17 7.18 8.80
CA ASP A 55 -10.10 7.37 9.78
C ASP A 55 -10.09 8.80 10.35
N ARG A 56 -11.00 9.68 9.92
CA ARG A 56 -11.09 11.09 10.35
C ARG A 56 -9.78 11.85 10.20
N SER A 57 -9.03 11.52 9.16
CA SER A 57 -7.73 12.12 8.87
C SER A 57 -7.87 13.61 8.56
N HIS A 58 -6.95 14.42 9.10
CA HIS A 58 -6.95 15.87 8.86
C HIS A 58 -6.09 16.27 7.65
N MET A 59 -5.00 15.55 7.39
CA MET A 59 -4.00 15.92 6.38
C MET A 59 -3.65 14.73 5.47
N ARG A 60 -3.57 14.97 4.17
CA ARG A 60 -3.03 14.04 3.17
C ARG A 60 -2.12 14.78 2.19
N ARG A 61 -0.93 14.22 1.94
CA ARG A 61 0.05 14.74 0.96
C ARG A 61 0.37 16.24 1.19
N GLY A 62 0.52 16.63 2.47
CA GLY A 62 0.86 18.00 2.86
C GLY A 62 -0.28 19.02 2.72
N GLN A 63 -1.51 18.57 2.49
CA GLN A 63 -2.71 19.41 2.36
C GLN A 63 -3.84 18.87 3.24
N PRO A 64 -4.86 19.67 3.59
CA PRO A 64 -6.05 19.16 4.26
C PRO A 64 -6.72 18.04 3.45
N CYS A 65 -7.24 17.02 4.14
CA CYS A 65 -8.02 15.95 3.51
C CYS A 65 -9.25 16.51 2.78
N TRP A 66 -9.67 15.88 1.69
CA TRP A 66 -10.73 16.42 0.83
C TRP A 66 -12.03 16.72 1.60
N HIS A 67 -12.42 15.83 2.50
CA HIS A 67 -13.64 15.96 3.30
C HIS A 67 -13.56 17.06 4.38
N THR A 68 -12.37 17.59 4.71
CA THR A 68 -12.20 18.62 5.73
C THR A 68 -12.23 20.04 5.14
N LEU A 69 -12.25 20.17 3.81
CA LEU A 69 -12.28 21.47 3.15
C LEU A 69 -13.64 22.18 3.34
N PRO A 70 -13.64 23.51 3.56
CA PRO A 70 -14.87 24.30 3.60
C PRO A 70 -15.69 24.11 2.30
N GLY A 71 -16.98 23.81 2.44
CA GLY A 71 -17.89 23.60 1.31
C GLY A 71 -17.86 22.20 0.68
N VAL A 72 -16.95 21.31 1.11
CA VAL A 72 -16.92 19.91 0.65
C VAL A 72 -17.63 19.00 1.67
N GLY A 73 -17.07 18.83 2.86
CA GLY A 73 -17.65 17.94 3.88
C GLY A 73 -17.90 16.53 3.33
N MET A 74 -19.11 16.01 3.56
CA MET A 74 -19.51 14.67 3.12
C MET A 74 -19.84 14.55 1.62
N ILE A 75 -19.84 15.66 0.86
CA ILE A 75 -19.88 15.61 -0.62
C ILE A 75 -18.71 14.75 -1.14
N ALA A 76 -17.60 14.72 -0.40
CA ALA A 76 -16.44 13.87 -0.64
C ALA A 76 -16.78 12.39 -0.89
N VAL A 77 -17.85 11.84 -0.28
CA VAL A 77 -18.29 10.46 -0.55
C VAL A 77 -18.76 10.31 -2.01
N ASN A 78 -19.57 11.25 -2.49
CA ASN A 78 -20.00 11.25 -3.88
C ASN A 78 -18.82 11.53 -4.83
N ASP A 79 -17.90 12.42 -4.45
CA ASP A 79 -16.72 12.72 -5.27
C ASP A 79 -15.82 11.48 -5.43
N ALA A 80 -15.66 10.66 -4.39
CA ALA A 80 -14.96 9.38 -4.49
C ALA A 80 -15.64 8.43 -5.50
N LEU A 81 -16.99 8.35 -5.47
CA LEU A 81 -17.75 7.56 -6.45
C LEU A 81 -17.56 8.08 -7.88
N VAL A 82 -17.46 9.40 -8.08
CA VAL A 82 -17.14 10.00 -9.39
C VAL A 82 -15.76 9.55 -9.86
N LEU A 83 -14.74 9.58 -8.99
CA LEU A 83 -13.40 9.10 -9.35
C LEU A 83 -13.40 7.62 -9.74
N ARG A 84 -14.12 6.76 -9.01
CA ARG A 84 -14.27 5.34 -9.38
C ARG A 84 -14.97 5.18 -10.73
N ASN A 85 -16.02 5.95 -11.01
CA ASN A 85 -16.72 5.88 -12.30
C ASN A 85 -15.88 6.38 -13.49
N HIS A 86 -14.89 7.25 -13.27
CA HIS A 86 -13.95 7.64 -14.32
C HIS A 86 -13.16 6.45 -14.87
N ILE A 87 -12.86 5.44 -14.05
CA ILE A 87 -12.12 4.24 -14.48
C ILE A 87 -12.85 3.54 -15.62
N GLY A 88 -14.11 3.14 -15.41
CA GLY A 88 -14.93 2.49 -16.44
C GLY A 88 -15.16 3.38 -17.67
N ARG A 89 -15.20 4.71 -17.49
CA ARG A 89 -15.31 5.67 -18.59
C ARG A 89 -14.05 5.67 -19.48
N MET A 90 -12.87 5.66 -18.87
CA MET A 90 -11.59 5.66 -19.57
C MET A 90 -11.32 4.32 -20.23
N LEU A 91 -11.60 3.20 -19.54
CA LEU A 91 -11.52 1.87 -20.13
C LEU A 91 -12.41 1.77 -21.38
N LYS A 92 -13.67 2.20 -21.30
CA LYS A 92 -14.57 2.21 -22.45
C LYS A 92 -14.11 3.13 -23.57
N LEU A 93 -13.56 4.31 -23.26
CA LEU A 93 -13.17 5.29 -24.27
C LEU A 93 -12.00 4.80 -25.12
N TYR A 94 -10.97 4.24 -24.47
CA TYR A 94 -9.70 3.92 -25.13
C TYR A 94 -9.52 2.44 -25.46
N PHE A 95 -10.20 1.54 -24.74
CA PHE A 95 -9.95 0.10 -24.85
C PHE A 95 -11.11 -0.71 -25.42
N ARG A 96 -12.33 -0.18 -25.57
CA ARG A 96 -13.52 -0.95 -26.01
C ARG A 96 -13.40 -1.75 -27.30
N LYS A 97 -12.46 -1.40 -28.18
CA LYS A 97 -12.20 -2.08 -29.46
C LYS A 97 -10.99 -3.00 -29.42
N LYS A 98 -10.21 -2.98 -28.33
CA LYS A 98 -9.06 -3.85 -28.12
C LYS A 98 -9.57 -5.25 -27.74
N PRO A 99 -8.91 -6.33 -28.19
CA PRO A 99 -9.36 -7.69 -27.91
C PRO A 99 -9.41 -8.00 -26.41
N TYR A 100 -8.53 -7.38 -25.62
CA TYR A 100 -8.40 -7.57 -24.17
C TYR A 100 -9.24 -6.59 -23.32
N TYR A 101 -10.26 -5.95 -23.92
CA TYR A 101 -11.10 -5.00 -23.19
C TYR A 101 -11.81 -5.63 -21.99
N VAL A 102 -12.34 -6.84 -22.16
CA VAL A 102 -13.05 -7.56 -21.10
C VAL A 102 -12.09 -7.91 -19.98
N ASP A 103 -10.90 -8.41 -20.31
CA ASP A 103 -9.87 -8.76 -19.32
C ASP A 103 -9.48 -7.55 -18.46
N LEU A 104 -9.35 -6.35 -19.05
CA LEU A 104 -9.12 -5.12 -18.29
C LEU A 104 -10.28 -4.77 -17.37
N VAL A 105 -11.53 -4.86 -17.85
CA VAL A 105 -12.70 -4.55 -17.03
C VAL A 105 -12.82 -5.52 -15.85
N GLU A 106 -12.63 -6.81 -16.09
CA GLU A 106 -12.67 -7.85 -15.05
C GLU A 106 -11.52 -7.68 -14.04
N LEU A 107 -10.29 -7.45 -14.53
CA LEU A 107 -9.12 -7.21 -13.68
C LEU A 107 -9.34 -6.02 -12.73
N PHE A 108 -9.80 -4.87 -13.25
CA PHE A 108 -10.06 -3.71 -12.40
C PHE A 108 -11.17 -4.02 -11.39
N ASN A 109 -12.31 -4.59 -11.82
CA ASN A 109 -13.41 -4.90 -10.90
C ASN A 109 -12.98 -5.88 -9.78
N GLU A 110 -12.22 -6.91 -10.10
CA GLU A 110 -11.73 -7.91 -9.14
C GLU A 110 -10.77 -7.28 -8.13
N VAL A 111 -9.78 -6.50 -8.60
CA VAL A 111 -8.82 -5.84 -7.71
C VAL A 111 -9.51 -4.77 -6.83
N GLU A 112 -10.49 -4.06 -7.37
CA GLU A 112 -11.29 -3.13 -6.59
C GLU A 112 -12.10 -3.85 -5.50
N PHE A 113 -12.72 -4.99 -5.83
CA PHE A 113 -13.43 -5.82 -4.86
C PHE A 113 -12.50 -6.35 -3.77
N GLN A 114 -11.32 -6.85 -4.13
CA GLN A 114 -10.31 -7.31 -3.18
C GLN A 114 -9.87 -6.18 -2.24
N SER A 115 -9.63 -4.99 -2.79
CA SER A 115 -9.21 -3.80 -2.01
C SER A 115 -10.28 -3.35 -1.03
N ILE A 116 -11.55 -3.27 -1.46
CA ILE A 116 -12.67 -2.91 -0.60
C ILE A 116 -12.91 -4.00 0.47
N SER A 117 -12.72 -5.27 0.13
CA SER A 117 -12.80 -6.38 1.09
C SER A 117 -11.69 -6.30 2.14
N GLY A 118 -10.47 -5.92 1.74
CA GLY A 118 -9.38 -5.63 2.66
C GLY A 118 -9.70 -4.46 3.60
N GLN A 119 -10.27 -3.38 3.08
CA GLN A 119 -10.76 -2.27 3.91
C GLN A 119 -11.84 -2.73 4.89
N MET A 120 -12.79 -3.56 4.45
CA MET A 120 -13.81 -4.12 5.33
C MET A 120 -13.17 -4.88 6.50
N ILE A 121 -12.19 -5.76 6.23
CA ILE A 121 -11.48 -6.52 7.27
C ILE A 121 -10.74 -5.58 8.24
N ASP A 122 -10.07 -4.55 7.72
CA ASP A 122 -9.40 -3.52 8.54
C ASP A 122 -10.38 -2.83 9.50
N LEU A 123 -11.55 -2.42 9.00
CA LEU A 123 -12.55 -1.69 9.77
C LEU A 123 -13.25 -2.55 10.84
N ILE A 124 -13.62 -3.79 10.51
CA ILE A 124 -14.23 -4.68 11.52
C ILE A 124 -13.23 -5.07 12.61
N THR A 125 -11.94 -5.19 12.25
CA THR A 125 -10.85 -5.47 13.20
C THR A 125 -10.60 -4.27 14.12
N THR A 126 -10.60 -3.07 13.55
CA THR A 126 -10.34 -1.82 14.27
C THR A 126 -11.49 -1.45 15.22
N ASN A 127 -12.74 -1.75 14.84
CA ASN A 127 -13.91 -1.52 15.69
C ASN A 127 -14.01 -2.49 16.87
N ASP A 128 -13.32 -3.62 16.81
CA ASP A 128 -13.21 -4.53 17.95
C ASP A 128 -12.29 -3.95 19.03
N LYS A 129 -12.60 -4.19 20.30
CA LYS A 129 -11.78 -3.77 21.44
C LYS A 129 -10.79 -4.84 21.86
N ASP A 130 -10.99 -6.08 21.44
CA ASP A 130 -10.17 -7.21 21.85
C ASP A 130 -8.89 -7.31 21.00
N LEU A 131 -7.75 -6.91 21.58
CA LEU A 131 -6.45 -7.00 20.92
C LEU A 131 -5.96 -8.44 20.76
N ALA A 132 -6.54 -9.43 21.45
CA ALA A 132 -6.13 -10.82 21.31
C ALA A 132 -6.37 -11.39 19.90
N LYS A 133 -7.23 -10.73 19.11
CA LYS A 133 -7.50 -11.07 17.71
C LYS A 133 -6.39 -10.62 16.76
N TYR A 134 -5.55 -9.67 17.20
CA TYR A 134 -4.50 -9.10 16.37
C TYR A 134 -3.38 -10.13 16.25
N SER A 135 -3.03 -10.45 15.02
CA SER A 135 -2.06 -11.48 14.71
C SER A 135 -1.37 -11.16 13.39
N LEU A 136 -0.19 -11.73 13.18
CA LEU A 136 0.54 -11.54 11.93
C LEU A 136 -0.26 -12.07 10.74
N THR A 137 -1.02 -13.15 10.91
CA THR A 137 -1.93 -13.68 9.89
C THR A 137 -3.01 -12.66 9.52
N LEU A 138 -3.63 -12.02 10.51
CA LEU A 138 -4.65 -10.99 10.25
C LEU A 138 -4.04 -9.75 9.57
N TYR A 139 -2.89 -9.28 10.07
CA TYR A 139 -2.13 -8.18 9.47
C TYR A 139 -1.80 -8.45 8.01
N ASN A 140 -1.26 -9.64 7.71
CA ASN A 140 -0.90 -10.04 6.36
C ASN A 140 -2.13 -10.08 5.45
N ARG A 141 -3.26 -10.61 5.94
CA ARG A 141 -4.51 -10.64 5.16
C ARG A 141 -5.07 -9.25 4.89
N ILE A 142 -5.05 -8.35 5.87
CA ILE A 142 -5.45 -6.95 5.66
C ILE A 142 -4.53 -6.33 4.61
N THR A 143 -3.22 -6.48 4.77
CA THR A 143 -2.21 -5.87 3.88
C THR A 143 -2.30 -6.39 2.45
N GLU A 144 -2.43 -7.71 2.28
CA GLU A 144 -2.64 -8.37 1.00
C GLU A 144 -3.86 -7.77 0.28
N TYR A 145 -5.02 -7.84 0.91
CA TYR A 145 -6.27 -7.44 0.26
C TYR A 145 -6.38 -5.93 0.10
N LYS A 146 -6.15 -5.16 1.18
CA LYS A 146 -6.32 -3.70 1.19
C LYS A 146 -5.29 -3.00 0.31
N SER A 147 -4.07 -3.53 0.20
CA SER A 147 -2.96 -2.81 -0.42
C SER A 147 -2.27 -3.52 -1.56
N ALA A 148 -1.95 -4.82 -1.44
CA ALA A 148 -1.07 -5.48 -2.40
C ALA A 148 -1.64 -5.54 -3.82
N TYR A 149 -2.91 -5.93 -3.93
CA TYR A 149 -3.50 -6.16 -5.24
C TYR A 149 -3.53 -4.91 -6.12
N TYR A 150 -3.99 -3.77 -5.60
CA TYR A 150 -4.03 -2.55 -6.41
C TYR A 150 -2.68 -1.83 -6.51
N SER A 151 -1.74 -2.07 -5.58
CA SER A 151 -0.48 -1.32 -5.52
C SER A 151 0.60 -1.86 -6.43
N LEU A 152 0.79 -3.18 -6.50
CA LEU A 152 1.83 -3.80 -7.33
C LEU A 152 1.28 -4.76 -8.37
N TYR A 153 0.31 -5.61 -7.99
CA TYR A 153 -0.23 -6.60 -8.92
C TYR A 153 -0.97 -5.95 -10.09
N LEU A 154 -1.89 -5.01 -9.83
CA LEU A 154 -2.67 -4.35 -10.88
C LEU A 154 -1.80 -3.61 -11.91
N PRO A 155 -0.76 -2.83 -11.54
CA PRO A 155 0.13 -2.24 -12.53
C PRO A 155 0.85 -3.25 -13.43
N VAL A 156 1.32 -4.36 -12.85
CA VAL A 156 2.01 -5.44 -13.59
C VAL A 156 1.03 -6.16 -14.52
N ALA A 157 -0.14 -6.55 -14.00
CA ALA A 157 -1.19 -7.21 -14.78
C ALA A 157 -1.68 -6.34 -15.94
N CYS A 158 -1.86 -5.02 -15.73
CA CYS A 158 -2.17 -4.09 -16.82
C CYS A 158 -1.11 -4.09 -17.92
N ALA A 159 0.18 -4.12 -17.55
CA ALA A 159 1.28 -4.15 -18.51
C ALA A 159 1.36 -5.48 -19.27
N LEU A 160 1.13 -6.62 -18.61
CA LEU A 160 1.06 -7.94 -19.22
C LEU A 160 -0.07 -8.02 -20.26
N ILE A 161 -1.27 -7.57 -19.89
CA ILE A 161 -2.42 -7.52 -20.80
C ILE A 161 -2.14 -6.63 -22.02
N LEU A 162 -1.56 -5.44 -21.79
CA LEU A 162 -1.14 -4.55 -22.90
C LEU A 162 -0.10 -5.20 -23.80
N ALA A 163 0.76 -6.07 -23.27
CA ALA A 163 1.76 -6.80 -24.03
C ALA A 163 1.17 -7.97 -24.84
N GLY A 164 -0.10 -8.32 -24.59
CA GLY A 164 -0.79 -9.47 -25.19
C GLY A 164 -0.52 -10.79 -24.45
N GLU A 165 -0.05 -10.72 -23.21
CA GLU A 165 0.19 -11.89 -22.36
C GLU A 165 -1.08 -12.26 -21.58
N ASN A 166 -1.23 -13.55 -21.28
CA ASN A 166 -2.30 -14.06 -20.43
C ASN A 166 -1.86 -14.01 -18.97
N ILE A 167 -2.54 -13.22 -18.13
CA ILE A 167 -2.16 -13.00 -16.73
C ILE A 167 -2.16 -14.28 -15.88
N GLU A 168 -2.93 -15.31 -16.27
CA GLU A 168 -2.99 -16.59 -15.57
C GLU A 168 -1.66 -17.37 -15.68
N ASP A 169 -0.91 -17.16 -16.76
CA ASP A 169 0.42 -17.76 -16.97
C ASP A 169 1.48 -17.14 -16.03
N HIS A 170 1.12 -16.08 -15.29
CA HIS A 170 1.98 -15.37 -14.35
C HIS A 170 1.44 -15.44 -12.90
N SER A 171 0.77 -16.54 -12.55
CA SER A 171 0.21 -16.73 -11.21
C SER A 171 1.27 -16.75 -10.09
N ASP A 172 2.49 -17.18 -10.40
CA ASP A 172 3.66 -17.13 -9.51
C ASP A 172 4.11 -15.70 -9.19
N VAL A 173 3.95 -14.77 -10.15
CA VAL A 173 4.22 -13.34 -9.97
C VAL A 173 3.29 -12.74 -8.92
N LYS A 174 2.01 -13.13 -8.88
CA LYS A 174 1.04 -12.59 -7.91
C LYS A 174 1.50 -12.76 -6.47
N GLY A 175 1.97 -13.95 -6.10
CA GLY A 175 2.38 -14.28 -4.73
C GLY A 175 3.53 -13.39 -4.23
N ILE A 176 4.54 -13.15 -5.06
CA ILE A 176 5.65 -12.30 -4.64
C ILE A 176 5.27 -10.82 -4.56
N LEU A 177 4.38 -10.33 -5.45
CA LEU A 177 4.00 -8.93 -5.45
C LEU A 177 3.24 -8.59 -4.16
N VAL A 178 2.54 -9.58 -3.60
CA VAL A 178 1.97 -9.51 -2.26
C VAL A 178 3.05 -9.39 -1.20
N GLU A 179 4.08 -10.26 -1.21
CA GLU A 179 5.18 -10.18 -0.24
C GLU A 179 5.94 -8.85 -0.32
N ILE A 180 6.27 -8.39 -1.53
CA ILE A 180 6.95 -7.11 -1.77
C ILE A 180 6.09 -5.95 -1.27
N THR A 181 4.77 -5.98 -1.52
CA THR A 181 3.89 -4.92 -1.01
C THR A 181 3.81 -4.94 0.51
N ALA A 182 3.72 -6.12 1.13
CA ALA A 182 3.68 -6.26 2.58
C ALA A 182 4.94 -5.67 3.21
N TYR A 183 6.11 -5.98 2.65
CA TYR A 183 7.38 -5.39 3.04
C TYR A 183 7.35 -3.85 2.99
N PHE A 184 6.93 -3.24 1.88
CA PHE A 184 6.85 -1.78 1.77
C PHE A 184 5.79 -1.15 2.68
N GLN A 185 4.70 -1.86 2.98
CA GLN A 185 3.70 -1.38 3.93
C GLN A 185 4.21 -1.40 5.38
N ILE A 186 4.92 -2.46 5.78
CA ILE A 186 5.57 -2.54 7.08
C ILE A 186 6.63 -1.44 7.18
N GLN A 187 7.43 -1.24 6.13
CA GLN A 187 8.43 -0.17 6.10
C GLN A 187 7.79 1.21 6.25
N SER A 188 6.71 1.51 5.50
CA SER A 188 6.05 2.82 5.57
C SER A 188 5.43 3.08 6.95
N SER A 189 4.71 2.10 7.52
CA SER A 189 4.06 2.22 8.83
C SER A 189 5.09 2.30 9.96
N THR A 190 6.10 1.42 9.95
CA THR A 190 7.15 1.39 10.97
C THR A 190 8.03 2.62 10.89
N SER A 191 8.46 3.05 9.70
CA SER A 191 9.25 4.28 9.54
C SER A 191 8.49 5.52 10.00
N SER A 192 7.17 5.57 9.79
CA SER A 192 6.34 6.67 10.31
C SER A 192 6.35 6.69 11.83
N ILE A 193 6.20 5.53 12.47
CA ILE A 193 6.15 5.42 13.93
C ILE A 193 7.54 5.64 14.54
N MET A 194 8.61 5.11 13.96
CA MET A 194 9.99 5.33 14.40
C MET A 194 10.41 6.80 14.25
N ARG A 195 9.98 7.47 13.16
CA ARG A 195 10.19 8.92 12.99
C ARG A 195 9.37 9.75 13.98
N TYR A 196 8.21 9.24 14.39
CA TYR A 196 7.35 9.80 15.44
C TYR A 196 7.90 9.55 16.86
N LEU A 197 8.73 8.53 17.06
CA LEU A 197 9.52 8.33 18.27
C LEU A 197 10.71 9.32 18.30
N ALA A 198 11.35 9.57 17.16
CA ALA A 198 12.49 10.49 17.04
C ALA A 198 12.12 11.98 16.97
N SER A 199 10.90 12.34 16.56
CA SER A 199 10.44 13.73 16.44
C SER A 199 8.92 13.85 16.56
N SER A 200 8.43 14.96 17.13
CA SER A 200 6.99 15.22 17.32
C SER A 200 6.22 15.60 16.04
N ALA A 201 6.88 15.62 14.87
CA ALA A 201 6.38 16.32 13.69
C ALA A 201 6.11 15.40 12.48
N GLN A 202 5.45 14.26 12.71
CA GLN A 202 4.53 13.64 11.74
C GLN A 202 3.76 12.53 12.46
N VAL A 203 2.51 12.82 12.86
CA VAL A 203 1.72 11.92 13.70
C VAL A 203 1.08 10.87 12.81
N GLY A 204 1.64 9.65 12.80
CA GLY A 204 0.85 8.47 12.43
C GLY A 204 -0.16 8.21 13.54
N THR A 205 -1.43 8.01 13.19
CA THR A 205 -2.54 7.84 14.13
C THR A 205 -2.87 6.37 14.41
N ASP A 206 -2.03 5.44 13.96
CA ASP A 206 -2.28 3.99 14.05
C ASP A 206 -2.59 3.52 15.48
N ILE A 207 -1.95 4.12 16.50
CA ILE A 207 -2.19 3.78 17.91
C ILE A 207 -3.57 4.30 18.33
N GLU A 208 -3.86 5.56 18.07
CA GLU A 208 -5.09 6.27 18.42
C GLU A 208 -6.31 5.67 17.74
N ASP A 209 -6.14 5.28 16.47
CA ASP A 209 -7.15 4.69 15.61
C ASP A 209 -7.33 3.19 15.87
N ARG A 210 -6.51 2.59 16.75
CA ARG A 210 -6.51 1.15 17.03
C ARG A 210 -6.30 0.31 15.77
N LYS A 211 -5.38 0.71 14.90
CA LYS A 211 -5.09 -0.08 13.70
C LYS A 211 -4.42 -1.40 14.07
N CYS A 212 -4.73 -2.45 13.31
CA CYS A 212 -3.94 -3.68 13.34
C CYS A 212 -2.61 -3.42 12.60
N SER A 213 -1.68 -2.71 13.24
CA SER A 213 -0.37 -2.40 12.69
C SER A 213 0.64 -3.52 12.97
N TRP A 214 1.72 -3.57 12.19
CA TRP A 214 2.77 -4.56 12.40
C TRP A 214 3.41 -4.43 13.79
N LEU A 215 3.57 -3.21 14.29
CA LEU A 215 4.16 -2.96 15.60
C LEU A 215 3.31 -3.49 16.76
N VAL A 216 1.98 -3.28 16.75
CA VAL A 216 1.14 -3.84 17.83
C VAL A 216 1.10 -5.36 17.78
N VAL A 217 1.10 -5.95 16.59
CA VAL A 217 1.18 -7.40 16.43
C VAL A 217 2.48 -7.94 17.02
N LYS A 218 3.64 -7.33 16.69
CA LYS A 218 4.93 -7.73 17.26
C LYS A 218 5.04 -7.46 18.76
N ALA A 219 4.46 -6.36 19.24
CA ALA A 219 4.40 -6.09 20.66
C ALA A 219 3.62 -7.20 21.39
N LEU A 220 2.46 -7.62 20.87
CA LEU A 220 1.64 -8.69 21.46
C LEU A 220 2.35 -10.06 21.45
N GLU A 221 3.16 -10.35 20.42
CA GLU A 221 3.97 -11.57 20.33
C GLU A 221 5.10 -11.61 21.39
N LEU A 222 5.71 -10.46 21.69
CA LEU A 222 6.88 -10.35 22.57
C LEU A 222 6.54 -10.00 24.02
N ALA A 223 5.38 -9.36 24.24
CA ALA A 223 4.96 -8.87 25.53
C ALA A 223 4.63 -10.01 26.53
N ASN A 224 4.99 -9.79 27.79
CA ASN A 224 4.46 -10.57 28.90
C ASN A 224 3.01 -10.16 29.24
N GLU A 225 2.39 -10.85 30.19
CA GLU A 225 0.96 -10.61 30.53
C GLU A 225 0.68 -9.20 31.08
N GLU A 226 1.60 -8.60 31.85
CA GLU A 226 1.45 -7.23 32.35
C GLU A 226 1.53 -6.21 31.21
N GLN A 227 2.46 -6.41 30.27
CA GLN A 227 2.64 -5.57 29.09
C GLN A 227 1.46 -5.69 28.11
N LYS A 228 0.90 -6.90 27.94
CA LYS A 228 -0.33 -7.09 27.16
C LYS A 228 -1.52 -6.36 27.78
N LYS A 229 -1.64 -6.40 29.12
CA LYS A 229 -2.68 -5.64 29.83
C LYS A 229 -2.50 -4.13 29.62
N LEU A 230 -1.26 -3.63 29.66
CA LEU A 230 -0.95 -2.24 29.34
C LEU A 230 -1.40 -1.88 27.92
N LEU A 231 -1.11 -2.71 26.90
CA LEU A 231 -1.60 -2.51 25.54
C LEU A 231 -3.14 -2.46 25.51
N GLN A 232 -3.81 -3.41 26.16
CA GLN A 232 -5.27 -3.50 26.17
C GLN A 232 -5.95 -2.26 26.80
N GLU A 233 -5.31 -1.62 27.78
CA GLU A 233 -5.82 -0.43 28.46
C GLU A 233 -5.56 0.87 27.67
N ASN A 234 -4.46 0.94 26.93
CA ASN A 234 -3.96 2.19 26.35
C ASN A 234 -4.05 2.27 24.81
N TYR A 235 -4.11 1.14 24.09
CA TYR A 235 -4.18 1.12 22.62
C TYR A 235 -5.59 1.53 22.11
N GLY A 236 -5.64 2.36 21.06
CA GLY A 236 -6.91 2.90 20.54
C GLY A 236 -7.51 4.00 21.40
N LYS A 237 -6.68 4.76 22.12
CA LYS A 237 -7.07 5.91 22.95
C LYS A 237 -6.51 7.18 22.33
N GLN A 238 -7.35 8.22 22.28
CA GLN A 238 -6.97 9.54 21.79
C GLN A 238 -6.16 10.36 22.81
N ASP A 239 -6.07 9.88 24.07
CA ASP A 239 -5.29 10.52 25.13
C ASP A 239 -3.79 10.37 24.84
N PRO A 240 -3.03 11.49 24.68
CA PRO A 240 -1.60 11.44 24.44
C PRO A 240 -0.82 10.67 25.52
N ALA A 241 -1.28 10.64 26.77
CA ALA A 241 -0.64 9.87 27.83
C ALA A 241 -0.76 8.35 27.62
N CYS A 242 -1.89 7.89 27.06
CA CYS A 242 -2.06 6.49 26.66
C CYS A 242 -1.15 6.15 25.48
N VAL A 243 -1.08 7.02 24.47
CA VAL A 243 -0.18 6.85 23.31
C VAL A 243 1.27 6.77 23.75
N ALA A 244 1.71 7.65 24.67
CA ALA A 244 3.07 7.64 25.21
C ALA A 244 3.41 6.30 25.89
N LYS A 245 2.52 5.73 26.70
CA LYS A 245 2.74 4.42 27.33
C LYS A 245 2.90 3.29 26.31
N VAL A 246 2.12 3.30 25.22
CA VAL A 246 2.25 2.29 24.15
C VAL A 246 3.62 2.41 23.48
N LYS A 247 4.08 3.64 23.23
CA LYS A 247 5.40 3.91 22.65
C LYS A 247 6.54 3.46 23.55
N GLU A 248 6.49 3.82 24.83
CA GLU A 248 7.49 3.39 25.81
C GLU A 248 7.58 1.87 25.88
N LEU A 249 6.44 1.17 25.74
CA LEU A 249 6.45 -0.28 25.65
C LEU A 249 7.09 -0.79 24.34
N TYR A 250 6.85 -0.14 23.20
CA TYR A 250 7.53 -0.49 21.94
C TYR A 250 9.06 -0.34 22.05
N ASP A 251 9.52 0.70 22.73
CA ASP A 251 10.95 0.92 23.00
C ASP A 251 11.50 -0.15 23.96
N LEU A 252 10.77 -0.48 25.03
CA LEU A 252 11.15 -1.51 26.00
C LEU A 252 11.25 -2.91 25.35
N LEU A 253 10.39 -3.20 24.37
CA LEU A 253 10.42 -4.44 23.60
C LEU A 253 11.45 -4.43 22.45
N ASP A 254 12.22 -3.34 22.31
CA ASP A 254 13.24 -3.15 21.27
C ASP A 254 12.69 -3.44 19.86
N LEU A 255 11.48 -2.96 19.57
CA LEU A 255 10.83 -3.22 18.28
C LEU A 255 11.61 -2.63 17.10
N GLN A 256 12.50 -1.66 17.34
CA GLN A 256 13.40 -1.13 16.33
C GLN A 256 14.40 -2.18 15.85
N SER A 257 15.02 -2.94 16.76
CA SER A 257 15.92 -4.03 16.39
C SER A 257 15.15 -5.19 15.75
N VAL A 258 13.94 -5.49 16.23
CA VAL A 258 13.05 -6.49 15.63
C VAL A 258 12.73 -6.12 14.18
N TYR A 259 12.38 -4.86 13.93
CA TYR A 259 12.13 -4.35 12.58
C TYR A 259 13.39 -4.41 11.71
N SER A 260 14.54 -3.92 12.19
CA SER A 260 15.79 -3.91 11.43
C SER A 260 16.20 -5.32 10.98
N LYS A 261 16.02 -6.32 11.85
CA LYS A 261 16.25 -7.72 11.52
C LYS A 261 15.26 -8.22 10.44
N TYR A 262 13.97 -7.96 10.64
CA TYR A 262 12.91 -8.31 9.67
C TYR A 262 13.19 -7.68 8.30
N GLU A 263 13.57 -6.41 8.26
CA GLU A 263 13.84 -5.66 7.05
C GLU A 263 15.00 -6.28 6.25
N LYS A 264 16.13 -6.53 6.93
CA LYS A 264 17.31 -7.17 6.33
C LYS A 264 17.00 -8.55 5.77
N GLU A 265 16.38 -9.43 6.58
CA GLU A 265 16.08 -10.81 6.17
C GLU A 265 15.10 -10.84 4.98
N THR A 266 14.08 -9.98 5.02
CA THR A 266 13.09 -9.88 3.94
C THR A 266 13.71 -9.32 2.66
N TYR A 267 14.54 -8.29 2.76
CA TYR A 267 15.25 -7.72 1.60
C TYR A 267 16.16 -8.76 0.94
N GLU A 268 16.95 -9.51 1.72
CA GLU A 268 17.81 -10.57 1.19
C GLU A 268 17.00 -11.69 0.51
N LYS A 269 15.88 -12.11 1.12
CA LYS A 269 14.98 -13.12 0.55
C LYS A 269 14.41 -12.65 -0.79
N LEU A 270 13.85 -11.44 -0.83
CA LEU A 270 13.20 -10.88 -2.01
C LEU A 270 14.21 -10.61 -3.14
N SER A 271 15.43 -10.17 -2.81
CA SER A 271 16.51 -9.97 -3.78
C SER A 271 16.96 -11.27 -4.44
N LYS A 272 17.24 -12.32 -3.65
CA LYS A 272 17.60 -13.64 -4.18
C LYS A 272 16.52 -14.20 -5.08
N TRP A 273 15.26 -14.07 -4.65
CA TRP A 273 14.12 -14.52 -5.43
C TRP A 273 14.03 -13.77 -6.76
N ALA A 274 14.14 -12.43 -6.75
CA ALA A 274 14.07 -11.62 -7.95
C ALA A 274 15.18 -11.96 -8.95
N GLU A 275 16.42 -12.14 -8.48
CA GLU A 275 17.55 -12.56 -9.31
C GLU A 275 17.34 -13.93 -9.96
N SER A 276 16.76 -14.87 -9.21
CA SER A 276 16.50 -16.24 -9.68
C SER A 276 15.30 -16.35 -10.64
N HIS A 277 14.43 -15.35 -10.69
CA HIS A 277 13.17 -15.45 -11.41
C HIS A 277 13.33 -15.32 -12.94
N SER A 278 12.54 -16.06 -13.72
CA SER A 278 12.61 -16.03 -15.18
C SER A 278 11.98 -14.77 -15.78
N SER A 279 10.98 -14.18 -15.11
CA SER A 279 10.28 -12.98 -15.59
C SER A 279 11.14 -11.72 -15.49
N LYS A 280 11.44 -11.12 -16.63
CA LYS A 280 12.13 -9.81 -16.71
C LYS A 280 11.34 -8.70 -16.04
N VAL A 281 10.01 -8.74 -16.09
CA VAL A 281 9.13 -7.72 -15.48
C VAL A 281 9.32 -7.67 -13.99
N VAL A 282 9.34 -8.84 -13.37
CA VAL A 282 9.55 -8.99 -11.95
C VAL A 282 10.93 -8.48 -11.56
N LYS A 283 11.97 -8.89 -12.28
CA LYS A 283 13.34 -8.40 -12.07
C LYS A 283 13.41 -6.88 -12.14
N GLY A 284 12.89 -6.30 -13.23
CA GLY A 284 12.86 -4.86 -13.42
C GLY A 284 11.96 -4.12 -12.44
N LEU A 285 10.91 -4.75 -11.92
CA LEU A 285 10.09 -4.19 -10.85
C LEU A 285 10.87 -4.18 -9.54
N TRP A 286 11.43 -5.31 -9.11
CA TRP A 286 12.22 -5.39 -7.89
C TRP A 286 13.37 -4.39 -7.91
N MET A 287 14.13 -4.31 -8.99
CA MET A 287 15.23 -3.34 -9.13
C MET A 287 14.75 -1.89 -8.93
N ARG A 288 13.66 -1.48 -9.59
CA ARG A 288 13.11 -0.12 -9.43
C ARG A 288 12.64 0.17 -8.00
N TYR A 289 12.07 -0.83 -7.33
CA TYR A 289 11.59 -0.68 -5.96
C TYR A 289 12.73 -0.73 -4.92
N ALA A 290 13.73 -1.59 -5.13
CA ALA A 290 14.93 -1.71 -4.31
C ALA A 290 15.89 -0.51 -4.47
N GLU A 291 15.99 0.09 -5.66
CA GLU A 291 16.74 1.34 -5.87
C GLU A 291 16.14 2.49 -5.05
N GLY A 292 14.81 2.58 -4.99
CA GLY A 292 14.11 3.53 -4.11
C GLY A 292 14.35 3.28 -2.62
N TYR A 293 14.62 2.03 -2.23
CA TYR A 293 15.02 1.64 -0.87
C TYR A 293 16.46 2.12 -0.56
N VAL A 294 17.42 1.89 -1.45
CA VAL A 294 18.82 2.31 -1.27
C VAL A 294 18.96 3.85 -1.23
N GLU A 295 18.18 4.58 -2.02
CA GLU A 295 18.15 6.04 -1.95
C GLU A 295 17.55 6.59 -0.65
N ALA A 296 16.63 5.86 -0.02
CA ALA A 296 16.06 6.24 1.27
C ALA A 296 17.07 6.03 2.40
N GLU A 297 17.82 4.92 2.43
CA GLU A 297 18.92 4.68 3.38
C GLU A 297 20.04 5.71 3.26
N ARG A 298 20.49 6.03 2.03
CA ARG A 298 21.54 7.06 1.82
C ARG A 298 21.16 8.45 2.33
N ARG A 299 19.87 8.79 2.39
CA ARG A 299 19.41 10.08 2.94
C ARG A 299 19.40 10.11 4.48
N VAL A 300 19.38 8.95 5.13
CA VAL A 300 19.52 8.82 6.57
C VAL A 300 20.99 8.94 6.97
N ASP A 301 21.90 8.32 6.22
CA ASP A 301 23.36 8.37 6.48
C ASP A 301 24.04 9.70 6.15
N VAL A 302 23.44 10.56 5.31
CA VAL A 302 23.99 11.90 4.99
C VAL A 302 23.56 12.96 6.01
N LYS A 303 22.77 12.58 7.02
CA LYS A 303 22.33 13.46 8.12
C LYS A 303 22.83 13.03 9.51
N SER A 304 23.67 11.99 9.60
CA SER A 304 24.48 11.66 10.78
C SER A 304 25.85 12.34 10.70
#